data_AF-A0A318JG13-F1
#
_entry.id   AF-A0A318JG13-F1
#
_cell.length_a   1.000
_cell.length_b   1.000
_cell.length_c   1.000
_cell.angle_alpha   90.00
_cell.angle_beta   90.00
_cell.angle_gamma   90.00
#
_symmetry.space_group_name_H-M   'P 1'
#
loop_
_entity.id
_entity.type
_entity.pdbx_description
1 polymer ?
#
loop_
_entity_poly.entity_id
_entity_poly.type
_entity_poly.pdbx_seq_one_letter_code
_entity_poly.pdbx_strand_id
1 'polypeptide(L)'
;MLRELEIVEQLILGQDPLRRGQALHTPKDPALDQARAHYYQQLKRVSKQHAAQPAPASTPDRPAHNRAGERWSIAEDNRLSALWETSSTVTSAELAEKLGRSRAAILARLVKQGYFPDQASAMQADDQRLEQAGQPAWWASQPPPLPLPDLDQQRDHKPNAGKAWSASDDARLRASWHDPAAPDCASIAHSMGRSRAAIIARLVRISEYPDRDAVRAADRERGSSVGRDD
;
A
#
# COMPACT_ATOMS: atom_id res chain seq x y z
N MET A 1 8.23 -36.15 5.59
CA MET A 1 7.15 -35.23 5.18
C MET A 1 5.85 -35.90 4.74
N LEU A 2 5.82 -36.83 3.77
CA LEU A 2 4.56 -37.46 3.33
C LEU A 2 3.78 -38.15 4.47
N ARG A 3 4.48 -38.86 5.36
CA ARG A 3 3.89 -39.53 6.53
C ARG A 3 3.30 -38.55 7.56
N GLU A 4 3.98 -37.43 7.82
CA GLU A 4 3.49 -36.40 8.75
C GLU A 4 2.25 -35.70 8.19
N LEU A 5 2.21 -35.46 6.87
CA LEU A 5 1.03 -34.95 6.19
C LEU A 5 -0.18 -35.88 6.36
N GLU A 6 0.01 -37.19 6.13
CA GLU A 6 -1.04 -38.19 6.29
C GLU A 6 -1.55 -38.25 7.73
N ILE A 7 -0.64 -38.20 8.72
CA ILE A 7 -1.00 -38.20 10.14
C ILE A 7 -1.83 -36.97 10.51
N VAL A 8 -1.39 -35.76 10.12
CA VAL A 8 -2.09 -34.52 10.46
C VAL A 8 -3.44 -34.42 9.73
N GLU A 9 -3.52 -34.90 8.48
CA GLU A 9 -4.78 -34.99 7.73
C GLU A 9 -5.79 -35.88 8.44
N GLN A 10 -5.36 -37.05 8.91
CA GLN A 10 -6.23 -37.96 9.67
C GLN A 10 -6.70 -37.32 10.98
N LEU A 11 -5.81 -36.63 11.70
CA LEU A 11 -6.20 -35.89 12.92
C LEU A 11 -7.24 -34.79 12.65
N ILE A 12 -7.11 -34.03 11.55
CA ILE A 12 -8.09 -33.01 11.15
C ILE A 12 -9.44 -33.64 10.79
N LEU A 13 -9.43 -34.81 10.15
CA LEU A 13 -10.64 -35.56 9.81
C LEU A 13 -11.25 -36.28 11.02
N GLY A 14 -10.68 -36.12 12.21
CA GLY A 14 -11.14 -36.77 13.44
C GLY A 14 -10.91 -38.28 13.43
N GLN A 15 -9.88 -38.75 12.73
CA GLN A 15 -9.50 -40.15 12.63
C GLN A 15 -8.24 -40.43 13.46
N ASP A 16 -8.17 -41.62 14.06
CA ASP A 16 -6.99 -42.07 14.79
C ASP A 16 -5.88 -42.48 13.80
N PRO A 17 -4.73 -41.77 13.76
CA PRO A 17 -3.66 -42.06 12.83
C PRO A 17 -2.90 -43.35 13.14
N LEU A 18 -3.06 -43.89 14.34
CA LEU A 18 -2.46 -45.16 14.76
C LEU A 18 -3.41 -46.35 14.53
N ARG A 19 -4.72 -46.09 14.41
CA ARG A 19 -5.76 -47.10 14.20
C ARG A 19 -6.62 -46.72 13.01
N ARG A 20 -6.16 -47.11 11.81
CA ARG A 20 -6.86 -46.86 10.54
C ARG A 20 -8.36 -47.16 10.64
N GLY A 21 -9.18 -46.14 10.39
CA GLY A 21 -10.63 -46.26 10.34
C GLY A 21 -11.36 -46.08 11.68
N GLN A 22 -10.66 -45.89 12.80
CA GLN A 22 -11.30 -45.49 14.06
C GLN A 22 -11.40 -43.97 14.19
N ALA A 23 -12.50 -43.51 14.79
CA ALA A 23 -12.67 -42.11 15.15
C ALA A 23 -11.78 -41.76 16.35
N LEU A 24 -11.21 -40.56 16.32
CA LEU A 24 -10.43 -39.99 17.42
C LEU A 24 -11.39 -39.67 18.57
N HIS A 25 -11.30 -40.42 19.68
CA HIS A 25 -12.21 -40.28 20.84
C HIS A 25 -11.94 -39.06 21.74
N THR A 26 -11.07 -38.14 21.32
CA THR A 26 -10.83 -36.90 22.04
C THR A 26 -11.96 -35.88 21.79
N PRO A 27 -12.36 -35.11 22.81
CA PRO A 27 -13.28 -33.98 22.62
C PRO A 27 -12.78 -33.06 21.50
N LYS A 28 -13.70 -32.60 20.64
CA LYS A 28 -13.38 -31.62 19.59
C LYS A 28 -13.04 -30.29 20.26
N ASP A 29 -11.77 -29.91 20.17
CA ASP A 29 -11.30 -28.60 20.57
C ASP A 29 -11.11 -27.76 19.29
N PRO A 30 -11.96 -26.75 19.06
CA PRO A 30 -11.91 -25.95 17.84
C PRO A 30 -10.59 -25.19 17.68
N ALA A 31 -9.95 -24.77 18.77
CA ALA A 31 -8.66 -24.07 18.70
C ALA A 31 -7.54 -25.04 18.30
N LEU A 32 -7.57 -26.27 18.84
CA LEU A 32 -6.62 -27.32 18.50
C LEU A 32 -6.78 -27.81 17.05
N ASP A 33 -8.02 -27.95 16.58
CA ASP A 33 -8.31 -28.35 15.21
C ASP A 33 -7.89 -27.27 14.20
N GLN A 34 -8.06 -26.00 14.55
CA GLN A 34 -7.55 -24.88 13.78
C GLN A 34 -6.02 -24.89 13.73
N ALA A 35 -5.33 -25.09 14.86
CA ALA A 35 -3.87 -25.21 14.90
C ALA A 35 -3.35 -26.37 14.02
N ARG A 36 -4.02 -27.54 14.06
CA ARG A 36 -3.69 -28.68 13.19
C ARG A 36 -3.88 -28.36 11.72
N ALA A 37 -4.97 -27.65 11.36
CA ALA A 37 -5.21 -27.22 9.99
C ALA A 37 -4.13 -26.27 9.48
N HIS A 38 -3.66 -25.32 10.30
CA HIS A 38 -2.53 -24.46 9.96
C HIS A 38 -1.25 -25.26 9.72
N TYR A 39 -0.92 -26.16 10.64
CA TYR A 39 0.25 -27.02 10.54
C TYR A 39 0.21 -27.90 9.28
N TYR A 40 -0.95 -28.45 8.94
CA TYR A 40 -1.14 -29.22 7.70
C TYR A 40 -0.89 -28.38 6.43
N GLN A 41 -1.38 -27.14 6.40
CA GLN A 41 -1.13 -26.23 5.28
C GLN A 41 0.36 -25.89 5.15
N GLN A 42 1.06 -25.68 6.26
CA GLN A 42 2.51 -25.47 6.26
C GLN A 42 3.24 -26.70 5.70
N LEU A 43 2.96 -27.90 6.22
CA LEU A 43 3.56 -29.15 5.73
C LEU A 43 3.32 -29.36 4.23
N LYS A 44 2.14 -28.99 3.71
CA LYS A 44 1.83 -29.05 2.28
C LYS A 44 2.69 -28.10 1.44
N ARG A 45 3.05 -26.93 1.99
CA ARG A 45 3.93 -25.96 1.32
C ARG A 45 5.38 -26.44 1.33
N VAL A 46 5.85 -26.97 2.46
CA VAL A 46 7.22 -27.48 2.60
C VAL A 46 7.44 -28.73 1.75
N SER A 47 6.47 -29.65 1.69
CA SER A 47 6.58 -30.84 0.82
C SER A 47 6.67 -30.48 -0.66
N LYS A 48 5.98 -29.42 -1.11
CA LYS A 48 6.12 -28.86 -2.46
C LYS A 48 7.51 -28.25 -2.72
N GLN A 49 8.15 -27.66 -1.71
CA GLN A 49 9.52 -27.12 -1.84
C GLN A 49 10.58 -28.21 -1.94
N HIS A 50 10.46 -29.30 -1.16
CA HIS A 50 11.40 -30.42 -1.23
C HIS A 50 11.41 -31.10 -2.61
N ALA A 51 10.30 -31.03 -3.36
CA ALA A 51 10.23 -31.51 -4.73
C ALA A 51 10.89 -30.57 -5.76
N ALA A 52 11.27 -29.34 -5.37
CA ALA A 52 11.61 -28.26 -6.31
C ALA A 52 12.96 -27.55 -6.03
N GLN A 53 13.83 -28.07 -5.17
CA GLN A 53 15.01 -27.32 -4.71
C GLN A 53 16.15 -27.21 -5.76
N PRO A 54 16.68 -25.99 -5.95
CA PRO A 54 18.08 -25.72 -5.61
C PRO A 54 18.23 -24.66 -4.49
N ALA A 55 19.42 -24.67 -3.87
CA ALA A 55 19.82 -23.98 -2.63
C ALA A 55 20.05 -22.45 -2.77
N PRO A 56 20.18 -21.70 -1.65
CA PRO A 56 19.84 -20.28 -1.56
C PRO A 56 21.03 -19.32 -1.71
N ALA A 57 20.75 -18.08 -2.12
CA ALA A 57 21.67 -16.96 -1.93
C ALA A 57 21.18 -16.09 -0.76
N SER A 58 21.99 -16.07 0.30
CA SER A 58 21.91 -15.11 1.40
C SER A 58 22.69 -13.85 1.02
N THR A 59 22.07 -12.69 1.13
CA THR A 59 22.76 -11.46 1.58
C THR A 59 21.72 -10.50 2.19
N PRO A 60 22.04 -9.83 3.31
CA PRO A 60 21.16 -8.85 3.93
C PRO A 60 21.43 -7.49 3.29
N ASP A 61 20.40 -6.87 2.72
CA ASP A 61 20.45 -5.45 2.34
C ASP A 61 19.60 -4.62 3.28
N ARG A 62 20.15 -3.46 3.63
CA ARG A 62 19.69 -2.48 4.64
C ARG A 62 18.33 -1.86 4.31
N PRO A 63 17.67 -1.18 5.28
CA PRO A 63 16.22 -0.96 5.25
C PRO A 63 15.85 0.16 4.28
N ALA A 64 15.33 -0.22 3.12
CA ALA A 64 14.43 0.61 2.33
C ALA A 64 13.05 -0.04 2.41
N HIS A 65 12.20 0.50 3.27
CA HIS A 65 10.82 0.03 3.49
C HIS A 65 9.93 0.36 2.28
N ASN A 66 10.17 -0.22 1.11
CA ASN A 66 9.31 -0.01 -0.06
C ASN A 66 9.32 -1.19 -1.04
N ARG A 67 8.99 -2.40 -0.54
CA ARG A 67 8.55 -3.54 -1.37
C ARG A 67 7.03 -3.60 -1.51
N ALA A 68 6.39 -2.43 -1.53
CA ALA A 68 4.94 -2.32 -1.68
C ALA A 68 4.52 -2.85 -3.06
N GLY A 69 3.66 -3.87 -3.09
CA GLY A 69 3.17 -4.48 -4.33
C GLY A 69 3.99 -5.66 -4.87
N GLU A 70 5.16 -5.98 -4.30
CA GLU A 70 5.90 -7.19 -4.71
C GLU A 70 5.13 -8.47 -4.32
N ARG A 71 5.19 -9.50 -5.17
CA ARG A 71 4.52 -10.79 -4.90
C ARG A 71 5.20 -11.52 -3.74
N TRP A 72 4.40 -12.16 -2.88
CA TRP A 72 4.90 -12.99 -1.78
C TRP A 72 5.46 -14.30 -2.31
N SER A 73 6.70 -14.63 -1.94
CA SER A 73 7.27 -15.94 -2.25
C SER A 73 6.87 -16.98 -1.19
N ILE A 74 6.89 -18.27 -1.56
CA ILE A 74 6.59 -19.37 -0.63
C ILE A 74 7.63 -19.43 0.51
N ALA A 75 8.90 -19.10 0.23
CA ALA A 75 9.94 -19.04 1.26
C ALA A 75 9.70 -17.90 2.26
N GLU A 76 9.25 -16.74 1.76
CA GLU A 76 8.88 -15.59 2.58
C GLU A 76 7.65 -15.88 3.45
N ASP A 77 6.65 -16.58 2.89
CA ASP A 77 5.50 -17.07 3.64
C ASP A 77 5.89 -17.97 4.81
N ASN A 78 6.74 -18.96 4.53
CA ASN A 78 7.20 -19.90 5.55
C ASN A 78 8.01 -19.18 6.63
N ARG A 79 8.82 -18.20 6.24
CA ARG A 79 9.57 -17.36 7.19
C ARG A 79 8.64 -16.52 8.07
N LEU A 80 7.58 -15.95 7.49
CA LEU A 80 6.56 -15.22 8.25
C LEU A 80 5.85 -16.14 9.25
N SER A 81 5.37 -17.30 8.80
CA SER A 81 4.69 -18.28 9.66
C SER A 81 5.58 -18.74 10.80
N ALA A 82 6.84 -19.11 10.50
CA ALA A 82 7.81 -19.53 11.50
C ALA A 82 8.03 -18.43 12.55
N LEU A 83 8.36 -17.20 12.11
CA LEU A 83 8.61 -16.09 13.03
C LEU A 83 7.38 -15.74 13.89
N TRP A 84 6.17 -15.86 13.35
CA TRP A 84 4.93 -15.60 14.07
C TRP A 84 4.64 -16.63 15.17
N GLU A 85 5.02 -17.89 14.94
CA GLU A 85 4.81 -19.02 15.85
C GLU A 85 5.93 -19.19 16.87
N THR A 86 7.17 -18.82 16.52
CA THR A 86 8.33 -19.04 17.40
C THR A 86 8.29 -18.15 18.63
N SER A 87 7.62 -16.99 18.54
CA SER A 87 7.46 -16.10 19.67
C SER A 87 6.08 -15.46 19.69
N SER A 88 5.39 -15.64 20.81
CA SER A 88 4.17 -14.92 21.15
C SER A 88 4.40 -13.42 21.37
N THR A 89 5.66 -12.99 21.56
CA THR A 89 6.02 -11.57 21.74
C THR A 89 6.52 -10.89 20.46
N VAL A 90 6.73 -11.64 19.37
CA VAL A 90 7.15 -11.04 18.09
C VAL A 90 6.03 -10.16 17.54
N THR A 91 6.35 -8.89 17.34
CA THR A 91 5.42 -7.87 16.85
C THR A 91 5.43 -7.81 15.32
N SER A 92 4.34 -7.33 14.72
CA SER A 92 4.28 -7.11 13.28
C SER A 92 5.32 -6.09 12.78
N ALA A 93 5.79 -5.17 13.64
CA ALA A 93 6.85 -4.22 13.33
C ALA A 93 8.21 -4.94 13.17
N GLU A 94 8.55 -5.83 14.10
CA GLU A 94 9.76 -6.65 14.01
C GLU A 94 9.71 -7.60 12.80
N LEU A 95 8.53 -8.14 12.48
CA LEU A 95 8.33 -8.94 11.27
C LEU A 95 8.48 -8.10 9.99
N ALA A 96 7.92 -6.89 9.99
CA ALA A 96 8.03 -5.95 8.89
C ALA A 96 9.50 -5.59 8.60
N GLU A 97 10.29 -5.35 9.65
CA GLU A 97 11.74 -5.13 9.53
C GLU A 97 12.47 -6.36 9.00
N LYS A 98 12.23 -7.55 9.60
CA LYS A 98 12.91 -8.80 9.20
C LYS A 98 12.60 -9.24 7.78
N LEU A 99 11.42 -8.90 7.26
CA LEU A 99 10.96 -9.30 5.93
C LEU A 99 11.02 -8.16 4.90
N GLY A 100 11.34 -6.94 5.31
CA GLY A 100 11.35 -5.77 4.42
C GLY A 100 9.98 -5.44 3.84
N ARG A 101 8.90 -5.67 4.60
CA ARG A 101 7.50 -5.45 4.18
C ARG A 101 6.83 -4.43 5.10
N SER A 102 5.69 -3.88 4.68
CA SER A 102 4.89 -3.02 5.55
C SER A 102 4.10 -3.85 6.58
N ARG A 103 3.84 -3.28 7.76
CA ARG A 103 2.97 -3.89 8.78
C ARG A 103 1.62 -4.32 8.20
N ALA A 104 0.99 -3.46 7.39
CA ALA A 104 -0.28 -3.78 6.74
C ALA A 104 -0.17 -5.02 5.84
N ALA A 105 0.94 -5.18 5.11
CA ALA A 105 1.19 -6.36 4.29
C ALA A 105 1.40 -7.63 5.14
N ILE A 106 2.07 -7.52 6.28
CA ILE A 106 2.25 -8.63 7.24
C ILE A 106 0.89 -9.10 7.75
N LEU A 107 0.06 -8.19 8.27
CA LEU A 107 -1.26 -8.52 8.82
C LEU A 107 -2.19 -9.12 7.76
N ALA A 108 -2.26 -8.49 6.58
CA ALA A 108 -3.05 -9.00 5.47
C ALA A 108 -2.57 -10.40 5.04
N ARG A 109 -1.27 -10.66 5.15
CA ARG A 109 -0.72 -11.98 4.83
C ARG A 109 -1.04 -13.01 5.89
N LEU A 110 -1.01 -12.67 7.18
CA LEU A 110 -1.42 -13.57 8.27
C LEU A 110 -2.89 -13.98 8.15
N VAL A 111 -3.78 -13.04 7.80
CA VAL A 111 -5.19 -13.34 7.47
C VAL A 111 -5.27 -14.30 6.29
N LYS A 112 -4.53 -14.03 5.20
CA LYS A 112 -4.52 -14.89 4.01
C LYS A 112 -3.93 -16.28 4.26
N GLN A 113 -3.04 -16.43 5.24
CA GLN A 113 -2.51 -17.71 5.69
C GLN A 113 -3.45 -18.42 6.69
N GLY A 114 -4.53 -17.77 7.10
CA GLY A 114 -5.60 -18.32 7.93
C GLY A 114 -5.42 -18.11 9.43
N TYR A 115 -4.32 -17.49 9.87
CA TYR A 115 -4.07 -17.26 11.31
C TYR A 115 -5.17 -16.41 11.97
N PHE A 116 -5.83 -15.57 11.17
CA PHE A 116 -6.92 -14.71 11.61
C PHE A 116 -8.08 -14.78 10.61
N PRO A 117 -9.33 -14.72 11.08
CA PRO A 117 -10.50 -14.74 10.22
C PRO A 117 -10.61 -13.47 9.36
N ASP A 118 -10.16 -12.34 9.89
CA ASP A 118 -10.23 -11.03 9.24
C ASP A 118 -9.10 -10.10 9.68
N GLN A 119 -8.99 -8.97 8.97
CA GLN A 119 -7.98 -7.95 9.21
C GLN A 119 -8.08 -7.31 10.60
N ALA A 120 -9.29 -7.15 11.14
CA ALA A 120 -9.51 -6.52 12.44
C ALA A 120 -8.98 -7.42 13.57
N SER A 121 -9.25 -8.73 13.48
CA SER A 121 -8.75 -9.75 14.40
C SER A 121 -7.22 -9.82 14.37
N ALA A 122 -6.62 -9.74 13.17
CA ALA A 122 -5.16 -9.69 13.03
C ALA A 122 -4.56 -8.42 13.67
N MET A 123 -5.21 -7.27 13.48
CA MET A 123 -4.79 -6.00 14.11
C MET A 123 -4.88 -6.06 15.63
N GLN A 124 -5.99 -6.57 16.18
CA GLN A 124 -6.19 -6.69 17.62
C GLN A 124 -5.17 -7.64 18.27
N ALA A 125 -4.88 -8.77 17.62
CA ALA A 125 -3.86 -9.70 18.11
C ALA A 125 -2.46 -9.07 18.11
N ASP A 126 -2.15 -8.26 17.11
CA ASP A 126 -0.89 -7.52 17.07
C ASP A 126 -0.83 -6.40 18.12
N ASP A 127 -1.93 -5.67 18.33
CA ASP A 127 -2.03 -4.64 19.37
C ASP A 127 -1.83 -5.27 20.78
N GLN A 128 -2.41 -6.44 21.05
CA GLN A 128 -2.15 -7.18 22.29
C GLN A 128 -0.68 -7.59 22.44
N ARG A 129 -0.01 -8.01 21.36
CA ARG A 129 1.42 -8.33 21.40
C ARG A 129 2.28 -7.09 21.65
N LEU A 130 1.91 -5.94 21.09
CA LEU A 130 2.58 -4.66 21.35
C LEU A 130 2.45 -4.25 22.82
N GLU A 131 1.25 -4.36 23.38
CA GLU A 131 1.00 -4.11 24.81
C GLU A 131 1.83 -5.04 25.70
N GLN A 132 1.90 -6.34 25.37
CA GLN A 132 2.71 -7.33 26.10
C GLN A 132 4.22 -7.05 25.98
N ALA A 133 4.66 -6.51 24.84
CA ALA A 133 6.05 -6.11 24.63
C ALA A 133 6.40 -4.77 25.31
N GLY A 134 5.46 -4.14 26.01
CA GLY A 134 5.64 -2.81 26.60
C GLY A 134 5.85 -1.71 25.56
N GLN A 135 5.51 -1.98 24.30
CA GLN A 135 5.58 -1.01 23.23
C GLN A 135 4.24 -0.28 23.14
N PRO A 136 4.22 1.04 22.88
CA PRO A 136 2.97 1.73 22.61
C PRO A 136 2.34 1.04 21.40
N ALA A 137 1.03 0.85 21.43
CA ALA A 137 0.29 0.40 20.25
C ALA A 137 0.77 1.20 19.03
N TRP A 138 0.89 0.57 17.87
CA TRP A 138 1.56 1.17 16.72
C TRP A 138 0.93 2.50 16.28
N TRP A 139 -0.36 2.74 16.60
CA TRP A 139 -1.05 4.02 16.41
C TRP A 139 -0.57 5.13 17.35
N ALA A 140 -0.10 4.78 18.56
CA ALA A 140 0.52 5.68 19.53
C ALA A 140 2.03 5.89 19.25
N SER A 141 2.66 4.95 18.55
CA SER A 141 4.05 5.06 18.06
C SER A 141 4.17 5.73 16.69
N GLN A 142 3.04 6.11 16.06
CA GLN A 142 3.13 7.07 14.97
C GLN A 142 3.69 8.36 15.57
N PRO A 143 4.74 8.97 14.99
CA PRO A 143 5.05 10.34 15.35
C PRO A 143 3.72 11.10 15.27
N PRO A 144 3.36 11.93 16.27
CA PRO A 144 2.23 12.85 16.11
C PRO A 144 2.40 13.43 14.71
N PRO A 145 1.37 13.40 13.85
CA PRO A 145 1.53 13.77 12.45
C PRO A 145 2.38 15.02 12.48
N LEU A 146 3.62 14.91 11.95
CA LEU A 146 4.54 16.04 11.93
C LEU A 146 3.68 17.18 11.46
N PRO A 147 3.59 18.32 12.20
CA PRO A 147 2.73 19.42 11.79
C PRO A 147 3.02 19.57 10.32
N LEU A 148 2.02 19.20 9.50
CA LEU A 148 2.22 19.12 8.06
C LEU A 148 2.81 20.48 7.74
N PRO A 149 3.99 20.57 7.08
CA PRO A 149 4.52 21.88 6.71
C PRO A 149 3.34 22.56 6.04
N ASP A 150 2.84 23.62 6.67
CA ASP A 150 1.47 24.09 6.53
C ASP A 150 1.08 24.04 5.05
N LEU A 151 0.48 22.93 4.59
CA LEU A 151 0.16 22.75 3.16
C LEU A 151 -1.07 23.62 2.82
N ASP A 152 -1.59 24.33 3.82
CA ASP A 152 -2.53 25.43 3.70
C ASP A 152 -1.86 26.81 3.65
N GLN A 153 -0.53 26.93 3.80
CA GLN A 153 0.17 28.16 3.42
C GLN A 153 0.31 28.24 1.89
N GLN A 154 -0.64 28.98 1.32
CA GLN A 154 -0.95 29.16 -0.09
C GLN A 154 -1.74 28.02 -0.74
N ARG A 155 -2.92 27.70 -0.20
CA ARG A 155 -4.06 27.70 -1.13
C ARG A 155 -4.15 29.12 -1.65
N ASP A 156 -3.58 29.40 -2.83
CA ASP A 156 -3.93 30.58 -3.59
C ASP A 156 -5.45 30.61 -3.62
N HIS A 157 -6.06 31.49 -2.82
CA HIS A 157 -7.49 31.61 -2.75
C HIS A 157 -7.93 32.18 -4.09
N LYS A 158 -8.12 31.29 -5.06
CA LYS A 158 -8.57 31.58 -6.41
C LYS A 158 -10.07 31.84 -6.28
N PRO A 159 -10.54 33.10 -6.27
CA PRO A 159 -11.93 33.43 -5.98
C PRO A 159 -12.92 32.80 -6.94
N ASN A 160 -12.43 32.29 -8.08
CA ASN A 160 -13.22 31.62 -9.08
C ASN A 160 -12.90 30.12 -9.21
N ALA A 161 -12.15 29.49 -8.30
CA ALA A 161 -11.99 28.04 -8.31
C ALA A 161 -13.36 27.33 -8.26
N GLY A 162 -13.61 26.39 -9.18
CA GLY A 162 -14.87 25.62 -9.24
C GLY A 162 -16.09 26.35 -9.84
N LYS A 163 -16.05 27.67 -10.05
CA LYS A 163 -17.16 28.39 -10.71
C LYS A 163 -17.34 27.97 -12.18
N ALA A 164 -18.57 27.99 -12.69
CA ALA A 164 -18.82 27.80 -14.12
C ALA A 164 -18.11 28.88 -14.96
N TRP A 165 -17.79 28.56 -16.22
CA TRP A 165 -17.21 29.51 -17.17
C TRP A 165 -18.33 30.19 -17.96
N SER A 166 -18.31 31.51 -18.03
CA SER A 166 -19.24 32.30 -18.86
C SER A 166 -18.64 32.61 -20.24
N ALA A 167 -19.49 33.00 -21.20
CA ALA A 167 -19.02 33.46 -22.51
C ALA A 167 -18.12 34.71 -22.40
N SER A 168 -18.38 35.57 -21.41
CA SER A 168 -17.54 36.73 -21.11
C SER A 168 -16.15 36.33 -20.59
N ASP A 169 -16.06 35.25 -19.79
CA ASP A 169 -14.77 34.71 -19.35
C ASP A 169 -13.96 34.16 -20.54
N ASP A 170 -14.62 33.54 -21.51
CA ASP A 170 -13.97 33.01 -22.72
C ASP A 170 -13.42 34.12 -23.60
N ALA A 171 -14.21 35.19 -23.81
CA ALA A 171 -13.75 36.37 -24.55
C ALA A 171 -12.56 37.04 -23.85
N ARG A 172 -12.61 37.15 -22.52
CA ARG A 172 -11.51 37.69 -21.71
C ARG A 172 -10.27 36.81 -21.77
N LEU A 173 -10.42 35.49 -21.68
CA LEU A 173 -9.30 34.55 -21.81
C LEU A 173 -8.64 34.66 -23.18
N ARG A 174 -9.42 34.71 -24.27
CA ARG A 174 -8.90 34.88 -25.63
C ARG A 174 -8.16 36.20 -25.77
N ALA A 175 -8.76 37.30 -25.30
CA ALA A 175 -8.13 38.61 -25.35
C ALA A 175 -6.79 38.63 -24.57
N SER A 176 -6.76 38.10 -23.34
CA SER A 176 -5.53 38.01 -22.55
C SER A 176 -4.46 37.11 -23.17
N TRP A 177 -4.84 36.07 -23.90
CA TRP A 177 -3.90 35.17 -24.58
C TRP A 177 -3.24 35.81 -25.82
N HIS A 178 -3.98 36.64 -26.54
CA HIS A 178 -3.46 37.38 -27.70
C HIS A 178 -2.90 38.76 -27.37
N ASP A 179 -2.92 39.16 -26.09
CA ASP A 179 -2.31 40.41 -25.65
C ASP A 179 -0.80 40.39 -25.97
N PRO A 180 -0.27 41.43 -26.67
CA PRO A 180 1.15 41.51 -27.00
C PRO A 180 2.08 41.59 -25.78
N ALA A 181 1.57 41.92 -24.58
CA ALA A 181 2.33 41.79 -23.33
C ALA A 181 2.62 40.33 -22.92
N ALA A 182 2.03 39.37 -23.64
CA ALA A 182 2.25 37.92 -23.56
C ALA A 182 2.30 37.34 -22.13
N PRO A 183 1.27 37.54 -21.29
CA PRO A 183 1.22 36.89 -19.99
C PRO A 183 1.15 35.36 -20.17
N ASP A 184 2.01 34.64 -19.47
CA ASP A 184 1.94 33.18 -19.42
C ASP A 184 0.63 32.70 -18.77
N CYS A 185 0.30 31.41 -18.92
CA CYS A 185 -0.91 30.82 -18.35
C CYS A 185 -0.98 31.01 -16.84
N ALA A 186 0.16 31.17 -16.14
CA ALA A 186 0.19 31.45 -14.71
C ALA A 186 -0.28 32.88 -14.41
N SER A 187 0.19 33.87 -15.16
CA SER A 187 -0.20 35.28 -15.04
C SER A 187 -1.68 35.49 -15.41
N ILE A 188 -2.15 34.83 -16.48
CA ILE A 188 -3.57 34.83 -16.86
C ILE A 188 -4.42 34.17 -15.75
N ALA A 189 -3.95 33.04 -15.20
CA ALA A 189 -4.63 32.37 -14.11
C ALA A 189 -4.75 33.27 -12.87
N HIS A 190 -3.69 34.01 -12.54
CA HIS A 190 -3.69 34.97 -11.43
C HIS A 190 -4.72 36.08 -11.66
N SER A 191 -4.70 36.73 -12.83
CA SER A 191 -5.63 37.84 -13.12
C SER A 191 -7.10 37.39 -13.16
N MET A 192 -7.38 36.17 -13.61
CA MET A 192 -8.73 35.60 -13.65
C MET A 192 -9.17 34.93 -12.34
N GLY A 193 -8.27 34.82 -11.35
CA GLY A 193 -8.55 34.13 -10.10
C GLY A 193 -8.87 32.65 -10.28
N ARG A 194 -8.19 31.99 -11.23
CA ARG A 194 -8.35 30.58 -11.63
C ARG A 194 -7.03 29.85 -11.47
N SER A 195 -7.01 28.52 -11.67
CA SER A 195 -5.77 27.74 -11.69
C SER A 195 -5.17 27.69 -13.10
N ARG A 196 -3.84 27.58 -13.20
CA ARG A 196 -3.14 27.39 -14.50
C ARG A 196 -3.71 26.20 -15.28
N ALA A 197 -3.99 25.10 -14.59
CA ALA A 197 -4.62 23.93 -15.19
C ALA A 197 -6.01 24.23 -15.77
N ALA A 198 -6.80 25.10 -15.12
CA ALA A 198 -8.09 25.52 -15.63
C ALA A 198 -7.97 26.41 -16.88
N ILE A 199 -6.97 27.29 -16.95
CA ILE A 199 -6.66 28.09 -18.15
C ILE A 199 -6.30 27.17 -19.32
N ILE A 200 -5.35 26.24 -19.11
CA ILE A 200 -4.91 25.29 -20.14
C ILE A 200 -6.07 24.45 -20.66
N ALA A 201 -6.88 23.89 -19.75
CA ALA A 201 -8.04 23.10 -20.14
C ALA A 201 -9.09 23.95 -20.90
N ARG A 202 -9.23 25.22 -20.56
CA ARG A 202 -10.20 26.10 -21.19
C ARG A 202 -9.78 26.53 -22.60
N LEU A 203 -8.50 26.83 -22.82
CA LEU A 203 -7.97 27.17 -24.15
C LEU A 203 -8.26 26.07 -25.19
N VAL A 204 -8.15 24.80 -24.79
CA VAL A 204 -8.56 23.66 -25.63
C VAL A 204 -10.08 23.66 -25.85
N ARG A 205 -10.86 23.87 -24.80
CA ARG A 205 -12.33 23.80 -24.86
C ARG A 205 -12.95 24.92 -25.70
N ILE A 206 -12.29 26.07 -25.82
CA ILE A 206 -12.70 27.17 -26.72
C ILE A 206 -12.07 27.07 -28.12
N SER A 207 -11.42 25.94 -28.43
CA SER A 207 -10.79 25.63 -29.72
C SER A 207 -9.64 26.57 -30.12
N GLU A 208 -8.98 27.20 -29.15
CA GLU A 208 -7.77 27.99 -29.41
C GLU A 208 -6.57 27.08 -29.73
N TYR A 209 -6.57 25.87 -29.15
CA TYR A 209 -5.58 24.82 -29.39
C TYR A 209 -6.25 23.46 -29.51
N PRO A 210 -5.63 22.52 -30.27
CA PRO A 210 -6.19 21.18 -30.46
C PRO A 210 -6.14 20.33 -29.19
N ASP A 211 -5.13 20.50 -28.33
CA ASP A 211 -4.96 19.72 -27.11
C ASP A 211 -4.15 20.48 -26.03
N ARG A 212 -4.04 19.87 -24.85
CA ARG A 212 -3.38 20.49 -23.68
C ARG A 212 -1.86 20.55 -23.83
N ASP A 213 -1.26 19.68 -24.65
CA ASP A 213 0.19 19.64 -24.84
C ASP A 213 0.64 20.76 -25.78
N ALA A 214 -0.14 21.03 -26.83
CA ALA A 214 0.03 22.21 -27.69
C ALA A 214 -0.04 23.52 -26.89
N VAL A 215 -1.00 23.63 -25.96
CA VAL A 215 -1.07 24.80 -25.05
C VAL A 215 0.17 24.90 -24.18
N ARG A 216 0.64 23.80 -23.58
CA ARG A 216 1.84 23.81 -22.71
C ARG A 216 3.12 24.15 -23.48
N ALA A 217 3.23 23.74 -24.73
CA ALA A 217 4.35 24.09 -25.60
C ALA A 217 4.37 25.60 -25.88
N ALA A 218 3.23 26.16 -26.34
CA ALA A 218 3.07 27.59 -26.58
C ALA A 218 3.27 28.43 -25.29
N ASP A 219 2.79 27.93 -24.14
CA ASP A 219 3.00 28.56 -22.83
C ASP A 219 4.49 28.58 -22.43
N ARG A 220 5.23 27.50 -22.72
CA ARG A 220 6.66 27.42 -22.44
C ARG A 220 7.48 28.36 -23.33
N GLU A 221 7.11 28.49 -24.59
CA GLU A 221 7.74 29.43 -25.52
C GLU A 221 7.58 30.87 -25.03
N ARG A 222 6.38 31.23 -24.55
CA ARG A 222 6.09 32.55 -23.94
C ARG A 222 6.83 32.79 -22.63
N GLY A 223 6.91 31.77 -21.76
CA GLY A 223 7.69 31.87 -20.51
C GLY A 223 9.21 31.95 -20.75
N SER A 224 9.70 31.41 -21.87
CA SER A 224 11.12 31.45 -22.22
C SER A 224 11.55 32.80 -22.82
N SER A 225 10.62 33.56 -23.44
CA SER A 225 10.89 34.90 -23.96
C SER A 225 11.03 35.98 -22.88
N VAL A 226 10.55 35.73 -21.65
CA VAL A 226 10.64 36.69 -20.53
C VAL A 226 12.02 36.64 -19.82
N GLY A 227 12.86 35.66 -20.13
CA GLY A 227 14.19 35.47 -19.50
C GLY A 227 15.38 35.90 -20.37
N ARG A 228 15.17 36.65 -21.45
CA ARG A 228 16.24 37.00 -22.40
C ARG A 228 16.10 38.42 -22.92
N ASP A 229 16.15 39.39 -22.02
CA ASP A 229 16.62 40.75 -22.30
C ASP A 229 17.19 41.30 -20.97
N ASP A 230 18.45 41.74 -21.02
CA ASP A 230 19.22 42.40 -19.95
C ASP A 230 18.60 43.76 -19.53
#